data_AF-A0A1V5B1Q6-F1
#
_entry.id   AF-A0A1V5B1Q6-F1
#
_cell.length_a   1.000
_cell.length_b   1.000
_cell.length_c   1.000
_cell.angle_alpha   90.00
_cell.angle_beta   90.00
_cell.angle_gamma   90.00
#
_symmetry.space_group_name_H-M   'P 1'
#
loop_
_entity.id
_entity.type
_entity.pdbx_description
1 polymer ?
#
loop_
_entity_poly.entity_id
_entity_poly.type
_entity_poly.pdbx_seq_one_letter_code
_entity_poly.pdbx_strand_id
1 'polypeptide(L)'
;MIEEDRDARTWATLCHLSALLMLLGVPLGNVLGPLVVWLVTRNHHPFIDDQGREALNFQLSITLYWILAGVLVFLSFGSIAFLWPAAHPRMIDFWNPMAMPFTMLFGLLLIFGLLAFDVVLAIVAAIKTSNGEAYRYPLTIRAIR
;
A
#
# COMPACT_ATOMS: atom_id res chain seq x y z
N MET A 1 5.92 -7.98 24.44
CA MET A 1 5.75 -9.44 24.67
C MET A 1 6.32 -10.11 23.46
N ILE A 2 7.23 -11.07 23.64
CA ILE A 2 7.71 -11.92 22.56
C ILE A 2 6.77 -13.12 22.53
N GLU A 3 6.18 -13.40 21.38
CA GLU A 3 5.35 -14.59 21.16
C GLU A 3 6.25 -15.82 21.01
N GLU A 4 6.02 -16.83 21.83
CA GLU A 4 6.82 -18.06 21.84
C GLU A 4 6.18 -19.14 20.95
N ASP A 5 4.87 -19.06 20.72
CA ASP A 5 4.15 -20.03 19.88
C ASP A 5 4.58 -19.91 18.41
N ARG A 6 5.23 -20.97 17.91
CA ARG A 6 5.76 -21.02 16.54
C ARG A 6 4.66 -20.95 15.49
N ASP A 7 3.52 -21.57 15.72
CA ASP A 7 2.42 -21.60 14.75
C ASP A 7 1.76 -20.22 14.69
N ALA A 8 1.57 -19.55 15.83
CA ALA A 8 1.10 -18.18 15.91
C ALA A 8 2.01 -17.21 15.14
N ARG A 9 3.33 -17.31 15.33
CA ARG A 9 4.31 -16.51 14.57
C ARG A 9 4.26 -16.79 13.08
N THR A 10 4.11 -18.05 12.69
CA THR A 10 4.06 -18.46 11.28
C THR A 10 2.84 -17.85 10.60
N TRP A 11 1.65 -17.98 11.19
CA TRP A 11 0.42 -17.42 10.63
C TRP A 11 0.41 -15.90 10.61
N ALA A 12 0.92 -15.24 11.66
CA ALA A 12 1.09 -13.78 11.67
C ALA A 12 2.04 -13.30 10.56
N THR A 13 3.13 -14.02 10.33
CA THR A 13 4.09 -13.73 9.25
C THR A 13 3.43 -13.91 7.88
N LEU A 14 2.64 -14.97 7.70
CA LEU A 14 1.89 -15.21 6.47
C LEU A 14 0.83 -14.13 6.21
N CYS A 15 0.18 -13.60 7.24
CA CYS A 15 -0.72 -12.45 7.09
C CYS A 15 0.01 -11.27 6.42
N HIS A 16 1.19 -10.88 6.89
CA HIS A 16 1.95 -9.77 6.30
C HIS A 16 2.50 -10.09 4.91
N LEU A 17 3.07 -11.27 4.69
CA LEU A 17 3.65 -11.66 3.40
C LEU A 17 2.58 -11.84 2.31
N SER A 18 1.39 -12.30 2.66
CA SER A 18 0.31 -12.49 1.69
C SER A 18 -0.17 -11.17 1.06
N ALA A 19 0.15 -10.02 1.67
CA ALA A 19 -0.10 -8.72 1.04
C ALA A 19 0.71 -8.50 -0.24
N LEU A 20 1.82 -9.23 -0.42
CA LEU A 20 2.65 -9.13 -1.62
C LEU A 20 2.04 -9.86 -2.83
N LEU A 21 0.89 -10.52 -2.69
CA LEU A 21 0.20 -11.18 -3.81
C LEU A 21 -0.17 -10.21 -4.94
N MET A 22 -0.34 -8.92 -4.65
CA MET A 22 -0.56 -7.90 -5.69
C MET A 22 0.61 -7.85 -6.69
N LEU A 23 1.85 -8.11 -6.26
CA LEU A 23 3.02 -8.13 -7.13
C LEU A 23 2.99 -9.27 -8.16
N LEU A 24 2.19 -10.30 -7.91
CA LEU A 24 1.99 -11.42 -8.83
C LEU A 24 0.87 -11.15 -9.85
N GLY A 25 0.32 -9.93 -9.87
CA GLY A 25 -0.76 -9.55 -10.77
C GLY A 25 -2.15 -9.96 -10.28
N VAL A 26 -2.29 -10.42 -9.03
CA VAL A 26 -3.60 -10.72 -8.43
C VAL A 26 -4.30 -9.40 -8.10
N PRO A 27 -5.45 -9.07 -8.73
CA PRO A 27 -6.17 -7.84 -8.43
C PRO A 27 -6.58 -7.79 -6.95
N LEU A 28 -6.29 -6.67 -6.29
CA LEU A 28 -6.52 -6.48 -4.84
C LEU A 28 -5.84 -7.55 -3.95
N GLY A 29 -4.82 -8.24 -4.46
CA GLY A 29 -4.09 -9.28 -3.73
C GLY A 29 -3.51 -8.79 -2.41
N ASN A 30 -3.18 -7.50 -2.30
CA ASN A 30 -2.66 -6.88 -1.10
C ASN A 30 -3.66 -6.86 0.07
N VAL A 31 -4.96 -6.81 -0.21
CA VAL A 31 -6.01 -6.91 0.81
C VAL A 31 -6.54 -8.34 0.91
N LEU A 32 -6.77 -9.00 -0.23
CA LEU A 32 -7.37 -10.34 -0.27
C LEU A 32 -6.47 -11.40 0.39
N GLY A 33 -5.16 -11.34 0.18
CA GLY A 33 -4.21 -12.26 0.82
C GLY A 33 -4.32 -12.24 2.34
N PRO A 34 -4.05 -11.08 2.99
CA PRO A 34 -4.13 -10.98 4.45
C PRO A 34 -5.54 -11.27 4.96
N LEU A 35 -6.58 -10.93 4.20
CA LEU A 35 -7.97 -11.17 4.59
C LEU A 35 -8.28 -12.65 4.67
N VAL A 36 -7.89 -13.42 3.66
CA VAL A 36 -8.09 -14.87 3.64
C VAL A 36 -7.29 -15.52 4.76
N VAL A 37 -6.01 -15.17 4.92
CA VAL A 37 -5.17 -15.75 5.99
C VAL A 37 -5.77 -15.43 7.36
N TRP A 38 -6.14 -14.18 7.63
CA TRP A 38 -6.73 -13.76 8.89
C TRP A 38 -8.08 -14.43 9.14
N LEU A 39 -9.00 -14.47 8.17
CA LEU A 39 -10.33 -15.08 8.37
C LEU A 39 -10.26 -16.56 8.72
N VAL A 40 -9.31 -17.30 8.14
CA VAL A 40 -9.11 -18.74 8.42
C VAL A 40 -8.47 -18.97 9.79
N THR A 41 -7.71 -18.01 10.32
CA THR A 41 -6.83 -18.25 11.49
C THR A 41 -7.11 -17.36 12.70
N ARG A 42 -7.96 -16.34 12.57
CA ARG A 42 -8.28 -15.34 13.61
C ARG A 42 -8.78 -15.91 14.93
N ASN A 43 -9.43 -17.07 14.92
CA ASN A 43 -9.97 -17.69 16.13
C ASN A 43 -8.98 -18.66 16.80
N HIS A 44 -7.80 -18.89 16.21
CA HIS A 44 -6.82 -19.85 16.74
C HIS A 44 -5.93 -19.24 17.83
N HIS A 45 -5.49 -17.99 17.68
CA HIS A 45 -4.56 -17.37 18.63
C HIS A 45 -4.68 -15.84 18.67
N PRO A 46 -4.66 -15.20 19.87
CA PRO A 46 -4.79 -13.74 19.99
C PRO A 46 -3.72 -12.95 19.22
N PHE A 47 -2.49 -13.46 19.18
CA PHE A 47 -1.40 -12.83 18.39
C PHE A 47 -1.70 -12.81 16.88
N ILE A 48 -2.27 -13.90 16.35
CA ILE A 48 -2.65 -13.98 14.92
C ILE A 48 -3.76 -12.98 14.62
N ASP A 49 -4.75 -12.90 15.50
CA ASP A 49 -5.87 -11.97 15.36
C ASP A 49 -5.42 -10.50 15.38
N ASP A 50 -4.52 -10.15 16.31
CA ASP A 50 -3.93 -8.82 16.38
C ASP A 50 -3.12 -8.46 15.13
N GLN A 51 -2.19 -9.34 14.72
CA GLN A 51 -1.31 -9.07 13.57
C GLN A 51 -2.05 -9.15 12.23
N GLY A 52 -3.08 -9.99 12.12
CA GLY A 52 -3.95 -10.04 10.95
C GLY A 52 -4.79 -8.78 10.78
N ARG A 53 -5.40 -8.27 11.86
CA ARG A 53 -6.09 -6.95 11.84
C ARG A 53 -5.12 -5.82 11.49
N GLU A 54 -3.91 -5.87 12.02
CA GLU A 54 -2.86 -4.88 11.73
C GLU A 54 -2.52 -4.86 10.24
N ALA A 55 -2.23 -6.04 9.66
CA ALA A 55 -1.93 -6.19 8.24
C ALA A 55 -3.08 -5.68 7.37
N LEU A 56 -4.33 -6.04 7.71
CA LEU A 56 -5.51 -5.62 6.96
C LEU A 56 -5.75 -4.12 7.02
N ASN A 57 -5.65 -3.52 8.21
CA ASN A 57 -5.80 -2.08 8.36
C ASN A 57 -4.74 -1.31 7.56
N PHE A 58 -3.49 -1.76 7.60
CA PHE A 58 -2.43 -1.15 6.81
C PHE A 58 -2.73 -1.27 5.32
N GLN A 59 -3.13 -2.45 4.85
CA GLN A 59 -3.38 -2.67 3.43
C GLN A 59 -4.60 -1.92 2.89
N LEU A 60 -5.65 -1.77 3.71
CA LEU A 60 -6.75 -0.85 3.41
C LEU A 60 -6.27 0.61 3.35
N SER A 61 -5.36 1.02 4.22
CA SER A 61 -4.78 2.37 4.23
C SER A 61 -3.94 2.63 2.98
N ILE A 62 -3.04 1.71 2.63
CA ILE A 62 -2.23 1.77 1.40
C ILE A 62 -3.11 1.79 0.15
N THR A 63 -4.17 0.98 0.13
CA THR A 63 -5.13 0.97 -0.99
C THR A 63 -5.82 2.33 -1.15
N LEU A 64 -6.21 2.97 -0.04
CA LEU A 64 -6.73 4.34 -0.09
C LEU A 64 -5.68 5.33 -0.59
N TYR A 65 -4.43 5.22 -0.15
CA TYR A 65 -3.34 6.08 -0.61
C TYR A 65 -3.06 5.92 -2.11
N TRP A 66 -3.16 4.70 -2.63
CA TRP A 66 -3.11 4.44 -4.08
C TRP A 66 -4.22 5.16 -4.84
N ILE A 67 -5.46 5.10 -4.34
CA ILE A 67 -6.59 5.79 -4.96
C ILE A 67 -6.36 7.32 -4.95
N LEU A 68 -5.96 7.88 -3.81
CA LEU A 68 -5.68 9.32 -3.68
C LEU A 68 -4.53 9.77 -4.58
N ALA A 69 -3.45 8.99 -4.65
CA ALA A 69 -2.33 9.26 -5.55
C ALA A 69 -2.77 9.20 -7.03
N GLY A 70 -3.58 8.20 -7.40
CA GLY A 70 -4.15 8.09 -8.75
C GLY A 70 -5.01 9.28 -9.13
N VAL A 71 -5.88 9.75 -8.22
CA VAL A 71 -6.70 10.96 -8.43
C VAL A 71 -5.81 12.20 -8.57
N LEU A 72 -4.81 12.37 -7.69
CA LEU A 72 -3.88 13.50 -7.75
C LEU A 72 -3.13 13.55 -9.09
N VAL A 73 -2.62 12.40 -9.54
CA VAL A 73 -1.93 12.27 -10.84
C VAL A 73 -2.91 12.59 -11.97
N PHE A 74 -4.11 11.99 -11.98
CA PHE A 74 -5.12 12.25 -13.01
C PHE A 74 -5.52 13.72 -13.09
N LEU A 75 -5.75 14.40 -11.96
CA LEU A 75 -6.08 15.82 -11.94
C LEU A 75 -4.91 16.70 -12.40
N SER A 76 -3.68 16.35 -12.03
CA SER A 76 -2.47 17.05 -12.47
C SER A 76 -2.30 16.96 -13.99
N PHE A 77 -2.46 15.77 -14.57
CA PHE A 77 -2.41 15.57 -16.01
C PHE A 77 -3.60 16.18 -16.75
N GLY A 78 -4.82 16.00 -16.22
CA GLY A 78 -6.05 16.48 -16.84
C GLY A 78 -6.13 18.00 -16.89
N SER A 79 -5.66 18.68 -15.85
CA SER A 79 -5.58 20.16 -15.84
C SER A 79 -4.55 20.69 -16.84
N ILE A 80 -3.37 20.05 -16.95
CA ILE A 80 -2.34 20.41 -17.95
C ILE A 80 -2.81 20.10 -19.38
N ALA A 81 -3.44 18.95 -19.61
CA ALA A 81 -3.83 18.53 -20.96
C ALA A 81 -5.07 19.27 -21.49
N PHE A 82 -6.02 19.63 -20.61
CA PHE A 82 -7.34 20.08 -21.05
C PHE A 82 -7.62 21.57 -20.76
N LEU A 83 -7.20 22.08 -19.59
CA LEU A 83 -7.50 23.47 -19.20
C LEU A 83 -6.44 24.46 -19.69
N TRP A 84 -5.17 24.03 -19.76
CA TRP A 84 -4.07 24.89 -20.18
C TRP A 84 -4.16 25.36 -21.64
N PRO A 85 -4.44 24.49 -22.64
CA PRO A 85 -4.50 24.93 -24.04
C PRO A 85 -5.68 25.89 -24.30
N ALA A 86 -6.78 25.73 -23.56
CA ALA A 86 -7.96 26.59 -23.66
C ALA A 86 -7.72 27.99 -23.09
N ALA A 87 -6.92 28.11 -22.02
CA ALA A 87 -6.61 29.38 -21.37
C ALA A 87 -5.47 30.17 -22.05
N HIS A 88 -4.50 29.48 -22.68
CA HIS A 88 -3.31 30.10 -23.27
C HIS A 88 -2.99 29.61 -24.69
N PRO A 89 -3.87 29.89 -25.68
CA PRO A 89 -3.75 29.34 -27.04
C PRO A 89 -2.50 29.80 -27.83
N ARG A 90 -1.76 30.81 -27.36
CA ARG A 90 -0.54 31.33 -28.00
C ARG A 90 0.77 30.99 -27.26
N MET A 91 0.71 30.32 -26.11
CA MET A 91 1.89 29.92 -25.31
C MET A 91 2.12 28.40 -25.31
N ILE A 92 1.66 27.71 -26.37
CA ILE A 92 1.80 26.26 -26.53
C ILE A 92 3.28 25.82 -26.61
N ASP A 93 4.18 26.70 -27.04
CA ASP A 93 5.54 26.31 -27.40
C ASP A 93 6.55 26.32 -26.23
N PHE A 94 6.26 27.01 -25.11
CA PHE A 94 7.25 27.19 -24.03
C PHE A 94 7.11 26.21 -22.85
N TRP A 95 5.91 25.64 -22.61
CA TRP A 95 5.65 24.76 -21.45
C TRP A 95 5.38 23.28 -21.80
N ASN A 96 4.98 22.95 -23.04
CA ASN A 96 4.47 21.62 -23.40
C ASN A 96 5.53 20.48 -23.45
N PRO A 97 6.78 20.67 -23.92
CA PRO A 97 7.79 19.61 -23.92
C PRO A 97 8.63 19.51 -22.63
N MET A 98 8.74 20.59 -21.83
CA MET A 98 9.52 20.55 -20.58
C MET A 98 8.68 20.15 -19.38
N ALA A 99 7.43 20.60 -19.25
CA ALA A 99 6.62 20.35 -18.06
C ALA A 99 6.03 18.94 -17.98
N MET A 100 5.64 18.37 -19.14
CA MET A 100 5.08 17.02 -19.23
C MET A 100 6.03 15.95 -18.66
N PRO A 101 7.34 15.94 -19.01
CA PRO A 101 8.29 15.03 -18.37
C PRO A 101 8.39 15.20 -16.85
N PHE A 102 8.34 16.42 -16.31
CA PHE A 102 8.43 16.65 -14.87
C PHE A 102 7.20 16.13 -14.11
N THR A 103 5.99 16.32 -14.66
CA THR A 103 4.76 15.81 -14.03
C THR A 103 4.67 14.28 -14.14
N MET A 104 5.16 13.69 -15.24
CA MET A 104 5.29 12.23 -15.39
C MET A 104 6.29 11.64 -14.41
N LEU A 105 7.45 12.28 -14.25
CA LEU A 105 8.44 11.84 -13.29
C LEU A 105 7.90 11.94 -11.85
N PHE A 106 7.22 13.03 -11.51
CA PHE A 106 6.60 13.18 -10.19
C PHE A 106 5.57 12.08 -9.90
N GLY A 107 4.66 11.82 -10.84
CA GLY A 107 3.69 10.72 -10.71
C GLY A 107 4.35 9.35 -10.58
N LEU A 108 5.39 9.10 -11.38
CA LEU A 108 6.14 7.84 -11.36
C LEU A 108 6.87 7.63 -10.02
N LEU A 109 7.52 8.68 -9.50
CA LEU A 109 8.20 8.66 -8.21
C LEU A 109 7.21 8.43 -7.06
N LEU A 110 6.01 9.02 -7.12
CA LEU A 110 4.97 8.80 -6.12
C LEU A 110 4.49 7.33 -6.13
N ILE A 111 4.25 6.78 -7.32
CA ILE A 111 3.84 5.37 -7.51
C ILE A 111 4.92 4.43 -6.97
N PHE A 112 6.16 4.54 -7.44
CA PHE A 112 7.24 3.68 -6.97
C PHE A 112 7.56 3.89 -5.49
N GLY A 113 7.41 5.11 -4.98
CA GLY A 113 7.58 5.43 -3.57
C GLY A 113 6.55 4.70 -2.70
N LEU A 114 5.27 4.76 -3.07
CA LEU A 114 4.20 4.04 -2.36
C LEU A 114 4.40 2.51 -2.43
N LEU A 115 4.77 1.99 -3.61
CA LEU A 115 5.04 0.57 -3.79
C LEU A 115 6.21 0.10 -2.92
N ALA A 116 7.34 0.82 -2.97
CA ALA A 116 8.51 0.50 -2.17
C ALA A 116 8.21 0.60 -0.67
N PHE A 117 7.46 1.63 -0.25
CA PHE A 117 7.03 1.79 1.13
C PHE A 117 6.19 0.61 1.62
N ASP A 118 5.17 0.21 0.85
CA ASP A 118 4.32 -0.95 1.17
C ASP A 118 5.14 -2.25 1.28
N VAL A 119 5.94 -2.56 0.26
CA VAL A 119 6.75 -3.78 0.23
C VAL A 119 7.75 -3.83 1.38
N VAL A 120 8.48 -2.74 1.63
CA VAL A 120 9.48 -2.69 2.71
C VAL A 120 8.80 -2.91 4.05
N LEU A 121 7.69 -2.24 4.32
CA LEU A 121 7.01 -2.39 5.60
C LEU A 121 6.40 -3.78 5.78
N ALA A 122 5.82 -4.38 4.73
CA ALA A 122 5.30 -5.74 4.77
C ALA A 122 6.40 -6.76 5.10
N ILE A 123 7.59 -6.62 4.50
CA ILE A 123 8.76 -7.46 4.80
C ILE A 123 9.25 -7.24 6.23
N VAL A 124 9.36 -5.99 6.68
CA VAL A 124 9.79 -5.68 8.05
C VAL A 124 8.80 -6.26 9.07
N ALA A 125 7.49 -6.11 8.84
CA ALA A 125 6.46 -6.68 9.69
C ALA A 125 6.55 -8.20 9.74
N ALA A 126 6.72 -8.85 8.59
CA ALA A 126 6.92 -10.30 8.50
C ALA A 126 8.14 -10.77 9.30
N ILE A 127 9.28 -10.07 9.17
CA ILE A 127 10.49 -10.38 9.95
C ILE A 127 10.21 -10.23 11.45
N LYS A 128 9.58 -9.13 11.87
CA LYS A 128 9.25 -8.91 13.29
C LYS A 128 8.32 -9.98 13.85
N THR A 129 7.24 -10.31 13.15
CA THR A 129 6.31 -11.36 13.60
C THR A 129 6.95 -12.74 13.59
N SER A 130 7.91 -12.99 12.71
CA SER A 130 8.68 -14.24 12.70
C SER A 130 9.57 -14.40 13.94
N ASN A 131 10.02 -13.27 14.52
CA ASN A 131 10.73 -13.22 15.80
C ASN A 131 9.77 -13.20 17.01
N GLY A 132 8.46 -13.24 16.79
CA GLY A 132 7.46 -13.14 17.85
C GLY A 132 7.17 -11.71 18.32
N GLU A 133 7.73 -10.70 17.65
CA GLU A 133 7.46 -9.30 17.96
C GLU A 133 6.20 -8.82 17.24
N ALA A 134 5.29 -8.20 17.98
CA ALA A 134 4.15 -7.51 17.38
C ALA A 134 4.64 -6.30 16.56
N TYR A 135 4.20 -6.21 15.30
CA TYR A 135 4.47 -5.04 14.47
C TYR A 135 3.26 -4.09 14.48
N ARG A 136 3.54 -2.79 14.32
CA ARG A 136 2.51 -1.75 14.11
C ARG A 136 2.97 -0.90 12.95
N TYR A 137 2.17 -0.85 11.90
CA TYR A 137 2.49 -0.08 10.71
C TYR A 137 2.32 1.42 10.97
N PRO A 138 3.24 2.26 10.50
CA PRO A 138 3.02 3.71 10.46
C PRO A 138 1.89 4.03 9.49
N LEU A 139 1.27 5.21 9.66
CA LEU A 139 0.25 5.74 8.74
C LEU A 139 -0.93 4.77 8.50
N THR A 140 -1.29 3.99 9.52
CA THR A 140 -2.39 3.03 9.43
C THR A 140 -3.69 3.60 9.97
N ILE A 141 -4.75 3.51 9.18
CA ILE A 141 -6.12 3.82 9.55
C ILE A 141 -6.77 2.56 10.15
N ARG A 142 -7.24 2.66 11.40
CA ARG A 142 -7.83 1.54 12.17
C ARG A 142 -9.30 1.33 11.83
N ALA A 143 -9.57 0.71 10.68
CA ALA A 143 -10.92 0.38 10.24
C ALA A 143 -11.49 -0.85 10.98
N ILE A 144 -10.66 -1.88 11.18
CA ILE A 144 -10.98 -3.10 11.90
C ILE A 144 -10.41 -3.00 13.32
N ARG A 145 -11.27 -3.10 14.33
CA ARG A 145 -10.92 -3.03 15.76
C ARG A 145 -10.78 -4.42 16.38
#